data_AF-A0A1B7M173-F1
#
_entry.id   AF-A0A1B7M173-F1
#
_cell.length_a   1.000
_cell.length_b   1.000
_cell.length_c   1.000
_cell.angle_alpha   90.00
_cell.angle_beta   90.00
_cell.angle_gamma   90.00
#
_symmetry.space_group_name_H-M   'P 1'
#
loop_
_entity.id
_entity.type
_entity.pdbx_description
1 polymer ?
#
loop_
_entity_poly.entity_id
_entity_poly.type
_entity_poly.pdbx_seq_one_letter_code
_entity_poly.pdbx_strand_id
1 'polypeptide(L)'
;MTRLALTEILHELADDQHSEPSRGHIEPRQLPTLDPDAHAAQLLADTQALRQTVADEGRQVATMLGTWWDFLSALTDNEQLIRHIADVTVLFEQVRDLSLDVDKTLQKASQDDVLPEESQHSLAQLNTHILTCNESIAHIVAELSQRLSNDPATLSQEAQQTLSRLRRRQGTRHHRRAKN
;
A
#
# COMPACT_ATOMS: atom_id res chain seq x y z
N MET A 1 7.87 20.36 11.84
CA MET A 1 7.60 18.91 12.01
C MET A 1 6.64 18.38 10.95
N THR A 2 5.71 19.19 10.46
CA THR A 2 4.68 18.82 9.47
C THR A 2 5.21 18.22 8.18
N ARG A 3 6.09 18.96 7.50
CA ARG A 3 6.75 18.52 6.27
C ARG A 3 7.49 17.18 6.42
N LEU A 4 8.13 16.95 7.57
CA LEU A 4 8.92 15.74 7.79
C LEU A 4 8.03 14.49 7.81
N ALA A 5 6.98 14.51 8.63
CA ALA A 5 6.07 13.38 8.73
C ALA A 5 5.41 13.09 7.37
N LEU A 6 4.96 14.14 6.65
CA LEU A 6 4.38 13.98 5.32
C LEU A 6 5.39 13.43 4.30
N THR A 7 6.67 13.81 4.38
CA THR A 7 7.73 13.27 3.49
C THR A 7 7.98 11.79 3.78
N GLU A 8 8.01 11.39 5.05
CA GLU A 8 8.22 9.97 5.40
C GLU A 8 6.99 9.13 5.04
N ILE A 9 5.77 9.63 5.26
CA ILE A 9 4.54 8.97 4.79
C ILE A 9 4.57 8.80 3.26
N LEU A 10 4.99 9.84 2.54
CA LEU A 10 5.12 9.78 1.08
C LEU A 10 6.15 8.73 0.63
N HIS A 11 7.29 8.61 1.32
CA HIS A 11 8.27 7.57 1.02
C HIS A 11 7.76 6.16 1.32
N GLU A 12 7.02 5.96 2.42
CA GLU A 12 6.45 4.65 2.74
C GLU A 12 5.41 4.20 1.69
N LEU A 13 4.69 5.14 1.06
CA LEU A 13 3.72 4.87 0.00
C LEU A 13 4.32 4.88 -1.42
N ALA A 14 5.57 5.33 -1.56
CA ALA A 14 6.28 5.35 -2.82
C ALA A 14 6.84 3.96 -3.13
N ASP A 15 6.84 3.62 -4.42
CA ASP A 15 7.62 2.52 -4.93
C ASP A 15 9.08 2.97 -5.02
N ASP A 16 9.89 2.57 -4.05
CA ASP A 16 11.31 2.92 -3.97
C ASP A 16 12.13 2.43 -5.18
N GLN A 17 11.67 1.42 -5.91
CA GLN A 17 12.37 0.87 -7.07
C GLN A 17 12.13 1.71 -8.33
N HIS A 18 10.93 2.27 -8.45
CA HIS A 18 10.49 3.01 -9.63
C HIS A 18 10.42 4.53 -9.42
N SER A 19 10.55 5.00 -8.17
CA SER A 19 10.61 6.42 -7.84
C SER A 19 12.01 6.99 -8.03
N GLU A 20 12.10 8.23 -8.54
CA GLU A 20 13.29 9.06 -8.49
C GLU A 20 13.02 10.35 -7.67
N PRO A 21 13.02 10.28 -6.33
CA PRO A 21 12.65 11.42 -5.48
C PRO A 21 13.56 12.64 -5.70
N SER A 22 14.83 12.40 -6.06
CA SER A 22 15.80 13.45 -6.38
C SER A 22 15.42 14.30 -7.61
N ARG A 23 14.57 13.75 -8.49
CA ARG A 23 14.02 14.45 -9.66
C ARG A 23 12.56 14.86 -9.48
N GLY A 24 11.99 14.65 -8.30
CA GLY A 24 10.58 14.91 -8.02
C GLY A 24 9.62 13.89 -8.66
N HIS A 25 10.13 12.75 -9.12
CA HIS A 25 9.31 11.65 -9.65
C HIS A 25 9.04 10.65 -8.53
N ILE A 26 7.79 10.47 -8.16
CA ILE A 26 7.37 9.55 -7.10
C ILE A 26 6.25 8.69 -7.68
N GLU A 27 6.52 7.41 -7.84
CA GLU A 27 5.52 6.43 -8.26
C GLU A 27 4.88 5.81 -7.02
N PRO A 28 3.54 5.71 -6.96
CA PRO A 28 2.87 5.01 -5.87
C PRO A 28 3.15 3.51 -5.98
N ARG A 29 3.21 2.82 -4.84
CA ARG A 29 3.17 1.36 -4.82
C ARG A 29 1.87 0.85 -5.43
N GLN A 30 1.96 -0.28 -6.11
CA GLN A 30 0.83 -0.90 -6.79
C GLN A 30 0.74 -2.38 -6.42
N LEU A 31 -0.48 -2.83 -6.19
CA LEU A 31 -0.83 -4.24 -6.16
C LEU A 31 -0.79 -4.80 -7.59
N PRO A 32 -0.28 -6.03 -7.79
CA PRO A 32 -0.25 -6.66 -9.11
C PRO A 32 -1.67 -7.00 -9.57
N THR A 33 -1.98 -6.67 -10.82
CA THR A 33 -3.19 -7.15 -11.49
C THR A 33 -3.01 -8.60 -11.96
N LEU A 34 -4.09 -9.35 -11.98
CA LEU A 34 -4.09 -10.75 -12.42
C LEU A 34 -4.41 -10.86 -13.91
N ASP A 35 -3.71 -11.74 -14.61
CA ASP A 35 -3.97 -12.03 -16.02
C ASP A 35 -5.29 -12.81 -16.18
N PRO A 36 -6.32 -12.26 -16.85
CA PRO A 36 -7.59 -12.94 -17.04
C PRO A 36 -7.51 -14.20 -17.89
N ASP A 37 -6.47 -14.33 -18.72
CA ASP A 37 -6.28 -15.45 -19.65
C ASP A 37 -5.39 -16.56 -19.06
N ALA A 38 -4.90 -16.39 -17.83
CA ALA A 38 -4.09 -17.39 -17.16
C ALA A 38 -4.89 -18.66 -16.80
N HIS A 39 -4.24 -19.81 -16.88
CA HIS A 39 -4.86 -21.08 -16.51
C HIS A 39 -5.11 -21.16 -14.99
N ALA A 40 -6.09 -21.98 -14.57
CA ALA A 40 -6.56 -22.03 -13.18
C ALA A 40 -5.46 -22.25 -12.13
N ALA A 41 -4.48 -23.13 -12.41
CA ALA A 41 -3.36 -23.37 -11.51
C ALA A 41 -2.44 -22.15 -11.33
N GLN A 42 -2.24 -21.35 -12.38
CA GLN A 42 -1.45 -20.11 -12.31
C GLN A 42 -2.24 -19.05 -11.54
N LEU A 43 -3.52 -18.89 -11.83
CA LEU A 43 -4.40 -17.97 -11.10
C LEU A 43 -4.43 -18.27 -9.60
N LEU A 44 -4.49 -19.53 -9.18
CA LEU A 44 -4.41 -19.92 -7.76
C LEU A 44 -3.07 -19.53 -7.11
N ALA A 45 -1.98 -19.63 -7.85
CA ALA A 45 -0.67 -19.19 -7.36
C ALA A 45 -0.60 -17.66 -7.26
N ASP A 46 -1.13 -16.96 -8.26
CA ASP A 46 -1.12 -15.50 -8.31
C ASP A 46 -2.05 -14.87 -7.27
N THR A 47 -3.24 -15.43 -7.02
CA THR A 47 -4.13 -14.98 -5.94
C THR A 47 -3.49 -15.20 -4.56
N GLN A 48 -2.75 -16.30 -4.37
CA GLN A 48 -1.98 -16.53 -3.16
C GLN A 48 -0.87 -15.50 -2.99
N ALA A 49 -0.11 -15.22 -4.05
CA ALA A 49 0.93 -14.20 -4.03
C ALA A 49 0.34 -12.80 -3.75
N LEU A 50 -0.75 -12.45 -4.42
CA LEU A 50 -1.49 -11.21 -4.19
C LEU A 50 -1.89 -11.06 -2.73
N ARG A 51 -2.45 -12.10 -2.09
CA ARG A 51 -2.80 -12.04 -0.66
C ARG A 51 -1.61 -11.77 0.24
N GLN A 52 -0.45 -12.34 -0.07
CA GLN A 52 0.77 -12.08 0.68
C GLN A 52 1.19 -10.61 0.54
N THR A 53 1.19 -10.10 -0.69
CA THR A 53 1.47 -8.68 -0.97
C THR A 53 0.50 -7.75 -0.25
N VAL A 54 -0.80 -8.01 -0.32
CA VAL A 54 -1.84 -7.24 0.37
C VAL A 54 -1.63 -7.25 1.88
N ALA A 55 -1.26 -8.39 2.47
CA ALA A 55 -0.98 -8.50 3.90
C ALA A 55 0.26 -7.70 4.31
N ASP A 56 1.30 -7.69 3.49
CA ASP A 56 2.54 -6.95 3.75
C ASP A 56 2.32 -5.43 3.59
N GLU A 57 1.65 -5.01 2.53
CA GLU A 57 1.26 -3.60 2.30
C GLU A 57 0.31 -3.09 3.40
N GLY A 58 -0.71 -3.87 3.77
CA GLY A 58 -1.61 -3.52 4.87
C GLY A 58 -0.88 -3.37 6.21
N ARG A 59 0.12 -4.22 6.49
CA ARG A 59 0.96 -4.10 7.69
C ARG A 59 1.83 -2.84 7.64
N GLN A 60 2.37 -2.50 6.46
CA GLN A 60 3.17 -1.31 6.26
C GLN A 60 2.34 -0.05 6.53
N VAL A 61 1.15 0.05 5.91
CA VAL A 61 0.21 1.16 6.13
C VAL A 61 -0.20 1.29 7.60
N ALA A 62 -0.54 0.17 8.27
CA ALA A 62 -0.88 0.19 9.69
C ALA A 62 0.29 0.64 10.58
N THR A 63 1.51 0.23 10.26
CA THR A 63 2.74 0.63 10.98
C THR A 63 3.03 2.11 10.79
N MET A 64 2.91 2.60 9.56
CA MET A 64 3.06 4.01 9.20
C MET A 64 2.03 4.86 9.95
N LEU A 65 0.73 4.50 9.89
CA LEU A 65 -0.33 5.18 10.62
C LEU A 65 -0.04 5.20 12.12
N GLY A 66 0.30 4.07 12.73
CA GLY A 66 0.62 4.01 14.16
C GLY A 66 1.83 4.86 14.55
N THR A 67 2.83 4.99 13.66
CA THR A 67 4.02 5.82 13.90
C THR A 67 3.69 7.31 13.85
N TRP A 68 2.81 7.72 12.94
CA TRP A 68 2.51 9.12 12.67
C TRP A 68 1.13 9.56 13.20
N TRP A 69 0.41 8.70 13.91
CA TRP A 69 -0.97 8.95 14.36
C TRP A 69 -1.11 10.21 15.20
N ASP A 70 -0.29 10.35 16.24
CA ASP A 70 -0.32 11.52 17.13
C ASP A 70 -0.04 12.82 16.37
N PHE A 71 0.74 12.74 15.29
CA PHE A 71 1.02 13.88 14.43
C PHE A 71 -0.14 14.17 13.46
N LEU A 72 -0.66 13.14 12.80
CA LEU A 72 -1.76 13.29 11.85
C LEU A 72 -3.02 13.81 12.55
N SER A 73 -3.33 13.29 13.73
CA SER A 73 -4.51 13.67 14.50
C SER A 73 -4.41 15.04 15.19
N ALA A 74 -3.20 15.58 15.38
CA ALA A 74 -2.98 16.88 16.00
C ALA A 74 -3.28 18.07 15.07
N LEU A 75 -3.48 17.84 13.77
CA LEU A 75 -3.71 18.88 12.77
C LEU A 75 -5.06 18.68 12.10
N THR A 76 -5.93 19.68 12.20
CA THR A 76 -7.27 19.66 11.59
C THR A 76 -7.24 19.45 10.08
N ASP A 77 -6.18 19.90 9.40
CA ASP A 77 -6.05 19.80 7.94
C ASP A 77 -5.69 18.37 7.46
N ASN A 78 -5.42 17.44 8.37
CA ASN A 78 -5.04 16.06 8.05
C ASN A 78 -6.19 15.05 8.18
N GLU A 79 -7.38 15.46 8.64
CA GLU A 79 -8.52 14.55 8.81
C GLU A 79 -8.86 13.82 7.49
N GLN A 80 -8.86 14.55 6.37
CA GLN A 80 -9.14 13.99 5.06
C GLN A 80 -8.08 12.97 4.62
N LEU A 81 -6.80 13.26 4.86
CA LEU A 81 -5.69 12.34 4.57
C LEU A 81 -5.81 11.06 5.42
N ILE A 82 -6.13 11.19 6.72
CA ILE A 82 -6.36 10.03 7.59
C ILE A 82 -7.51 9.17 7.05
N ARG A 83 -8.60 9.80 6.60
CA ARG A 83 -9.74 9.10 6.01
C ARG A 83 -9.33 8.35 4.74
N HIS A 84 -8.61 9.00 3.82
CA HIS A 84 -8.12 8.33 2.61
C HIS A 84 -7.24 7.11 2.93
N ILE A 85 -6.34 7.22 3.91
CA ILE A 85 -5.49 6.07 4.30
C ILE A 85 -6.34 4.96 4.95
N ALA A 86 -7.34 5.30 5.77
CA ALA A 86 -8.26 4.32 6.33
C ALA A 86 -9.07 3.61 5.24
N ASP A 87 -9.55 4.34 4.24
CA ASP A 87 -10.28 3.77 3.10
C ASP A 87 -9.43 2.75 2.34
N VAL A 88 -8.12 3.00 2.16
CA VAL A 88 -7.19 2.04 1.55
C VAL A 88 -7.10 0.74 2.36
N THR A 89 -7.11 0.79 3.70
CA THR A 89 -7.07 -0.43 4.51
C THR A 89 -8.32 -1.30 4.31
N VAL A 90 -9.48 -0.67 4.11
CA VAL A 90 -10.73 -1.38 3.79
C VAL A 90 -10.63 -2.01 2.40
N LEU A 91 -10.07 -1.29 1.41
CA LEU A 91 -9.85 -1.83 0.07
C LEU A 91 -8.92 -3.06 0.08
N PHE A 92 -7.87 -3.06 0.91
CA PHE A 92 -7.01 -4.24 1.08
C PHE A 92 -7.78 -5.46 1.61
N GLU A 93 -8.66 -5.26 2.59
CA GLU A 93 -9.51 -6.35 3.10
C GLU A 93 -10.45 -6.88 2.01
N GLN A 94 -11.03 -6.01 1.20
CA GLN A 94 -11.89 -6.40 0.08
C GLN A 94 -11.11 -7.18 -0.99
N VAL A 95 -9.91 -6.74 -1.38
CA VAL A 95 -9.05 -7.48 -2.33
C VAL A 95 -8.70 -8.86 -1.77
N ARG A 96 -8.36 -8.96 -0.48
CA ARG A 96 -8.11 -10.24 0.17
C ARG A 96 -9.33 -11.15 0.09
N ASP A 97 -10.50 -10.66 0.46
CA ASP A 97 -11.72 -11.47 0.52
C ASP A 97 -12.17 -11.93 -0.88
N LEU A 98 -12.11 -11.03 -1.88
CA LEU A 98 -12.40 -11.37 -3.28
C LEU A 98 -11.39 -12.39 -3.84
N SER A 99 -10.11 -12.31 -3.47
CA SER A 99 -9.12 -13.31 -3.89
C SER A 99 -9.42 -14.71 -3.34
N LEU A 100 -10.00 -14.81 -2.14
CA LEU A 100 -10.43 -16.09 -1.57
C LEU A 100 -11.67 -16.62 -2.29
N ASP A 101 -12.56 -15.74 -2.74
CA ASP A 101 -13.73 -16.14 -3.53
C ASP A 101 -13.33 -16.65 -4.92
N VAL A 102 -12.35 -16.01 -5.57
CA VAL A 102 -11.73 -16.54 -6.79
C VAL A 102 -11.20 -17.96 -6.55
N ASP A 103 -10.41 -18.19 -5.50
CA ASP A 103 -9.87 -19.53 -5.19
C ASP A 103 -10.98 -20.57 -4.99
N LYS A 104 -12.07 -20.22 -4.29
CA LYS A 104 -13.21 -21.12 -4.08
C LYS A 104 -13.88 -21.51 -5.39
N THR A 105 -13.99 -20.59 -6.36
CA THR A 105 -14.59 -20.89 -7.67
C THR A 105 -13.63 -21.73 -8.52
N LEU A 106 -12.34 -21.40 -8.52
CA LEU A 106 -11.29 -22.15 -9.23
C LEU A 106 -11.14 -23.59 -8.73
N GLN A 107 -11.25 -23.82 -7.42
CA GLN A 107 -11.19 -25.18 -6.85
C GLN A 107 -12.40 -26.05 -7.19
N LYS A 108 -13.55 -25.43 -7.51
CA LYS A 108 -14.75 -26.15 -7.97
C LYS A 108 -14.71 -26.44 -9.47
N ALA A 109 -13.98 -25.62 -10.23
CA ALA A 109 -13.71 -25.87 -11.64
C ALA A 109 -12.90 -27.18 -11.74
N SER A 110 -13.49 -28.21 -12.35
CA SER A 110 -12.77 -29.45 -12.65
C SER A 110 -11.68 -29.17 -13.69
N GLN A 111 -10.69 -30.08 -13.81
CA GLN A 111 -9.44 -30.02 -14.61
C GLN A 111 -9.52 -29.58 -16.10
N ASP A 112 -10.67 -29.16 -16.61
CA ASP A 112 -10.80 -28.60 -17.95
C ASP A 112 -10.15 -27.20 -17.99
N ASP A 113 -9.33 -26.94 -19.01
CA ASP A 113 -8.58 -25.68 -19.21
C ASP A 113 -9.48 -24.43 -19.35
N VAL A 114 -10.80 -24.58 -19.38
CA VAL A 114 -11.76 -23.48 -19.55
C VAL A 114 -12.27 -23.02 -18.19
N LEU A 115 -11.93 -21.78 -17.83
CA LEU A 115 -12.44 -21.13 -16.63
C LEU A 115 -13.97 -20.99 -16.69
N PRO A 116 -14.72 -21.45 -15.68
CA PRO A 116 -16.16 -21.22 -15.58
C PRO A 116 -16.48 -19.72 -15.62
N GLU A 117 -17.65 -19.35 -16.17
CA GLU A 117 -18.11 -17.96 -16.21
C GLU A 117 -18.13 -17.31 -14.81
N GLU A 118 -18.45 -18.08 -13.77
CA GLU A 118 -18.41 -17.63 -12.37
C GLU A 118 -16.99 -17.19 -11.96
N SER A 119 -15.97 -17.98 -12.29
CA SER A 119 -14.57 -17.64 -12.01
C SER A 119 -14.10 -16.42 -12.79
N GLN A 120 -14.52 -16.28 -14.05
CA GLN A 120 -14.21 -15.10 -14.85
C GLN A 120 -14.85 -13.84 -14.26
N HIS A 121 -16.09 -13.92 -13.79
CA HIS A 121 -16.77 -12.81 -13.14
C HIS A 121 -16.06 -12.41 -11.83
N SER A 122 -15.76 -13.37 -10.96
CA SER A 122 -15.02 -13.12 -9.72
C SER A 122 -13.64 -12.54 -9.97
N LEU A 123 -12.93 -13.00 -11.02
CA LEU A 123 -11.62 -12.46 -11.39
C LEU A 123 -11.71 -11.02 -11.90
N ALA A 124 -12.71 -10.70 -12.73
CA ALA A 124 -12.95 -9.34 -13.20
C ALA A 124 -13.29 -8.39 -12.03
N GLN A 125 -14.10 -8.85 -11.08
CA GLN A 125 -14.41 -8.10 -9.85
C GLN A 125 -13.16 -7.85 -9.01
N LEU A 126 -12.32 -8.87 -8.82
CA LEU A 126 -11.05 -8.76 -8.10
C LEU A 126 -10.11 -7.73 -8.77
N ASN A 127 -9.89 -7.84 -10.08
CA ASN A 127 -9.07 -6.90 -10.84
C ASN A 127 -9.60 -5.46 -10.75
N THR A 128 -10.92 -5.27 -10.78
CA THR A 128 -11.52 -3.95 -10.57
C THR A 128 -11.16 -3.38 -9.19
N HIS A 129 -11.22 -4.19 -8.13
CA HIS A 129 -10.86 -3.73 -6.79
C HIS A 129 -9.36 -3.48 -6.61
N ILE A 130 -8.50 -4.29 -7.26
CA ILE A 130 -7.06 -4.03 -7.32
C ILE A 130 -6.79 -2.65 -7.93
N LEU A 131 -7.44 -2.33 -9.06
CA LEU A 131 -7.30 -1.04 -9.72
C LEU A 131 -7.80 0.12 -8.83
N THR A 132 -8.97 -0.02 -8.22
CA THR A 132 -9.50 0.98 -7.27
C THR A 132 -8.54 1.22 -6.09
N CYS A 133 -7.91 0.15 -5.58
CA CYS A 133 -6.91 0.25 -4.52
C CYS A 133 -5.67 1.02 -4.99
N ASN A 134 -5.14 0.67 -6.17
CA ASN A 134 -3.97 1.34 -6.76
C ASN A 134 -4.25 2.83 -7.04
N GLU A 135 -5.43 3.16 -7.55
CA GLU A 135 -5.86 4.55 -7.75
C GLU A 135 -5.96 5.33 -6.43
N SER A 136 -6.46 4.68 -5.37
CA SER A 136 -6.57 5.30 -4.05
C SER A 136 -5.19 5.60 -3.44
N ILE A 137 -4.23 4.68 -3.57
CA ILE A 137 -2.84 4.90 -3.14
C ILE A 137 -2.21 6.03 -3.97
N ALA A 138 -2.40 6.03 -5.28
CA ALA A 138 -1.91 7.07 -6.18
C ALA A 138 -2.47 8.46 -5.81
N HIS A 139 -3.75 8.53 -5.47
CA HIS A 139 -4.39 9.77 -5.03
C HIS A 139 -3.77 10.30 -3.73
N ILE A 140 -3.49 9.45 -2.74
CA ILE A 140 -2.82 9.85 -1.50
C ILE A 140 -1.41 10.37 -1.78
N VAL A 141 -0.65 9.68 -2.63
CA VAL A 141 0.70 10.10 -3.04
C VAL A 141 0.69 11.46 -3.73
N ALA A 142 -0.27 11.69 -4.64
CA ALA A 142 -0.45 12.97 -5.32
C ALA A 142 -0.83 14.09 -4.33
N GLU A 143 -1.76 13.84 -3.41
CA GLU A 143 -2.18 14.79 -2.38
C GLU A 143 -1.01 15.18 -1.47
N LEU A 144 -0.22 14.20 -1.00
CA LEU A 144 0.97 14.43 -0.17
C LEU A 144 2.03 15.25 -0.92
N SER A 145 2.28 14.91 -2.19
CA SER A 145 3.23 15.61 -3.05
C SER A 145 2.82 17.07 -3.27
N GLN A 146 1.53 17.33 -3.49
CA GLN A 146 1.00 18.68 -3.63
C GLN A 146 1.12 19.48 -2.32
N ARG A 147 0.75 18.88 -1.18
CA ARG A 147 0.89 19.51 0.15
C ARG A 147 2.35 19.88 0.44
N LEU A 148 3.29 18.98 0.13
CA LEU A 148 4.73 19.23 0.29
C LEU A 148 5.27 20.29 -0.68
N SER A 149 4.69 20.44 -1.86
CA SER A 149 5.09 21.48 -2.83
C SER A 149 4.59 22.86 -2.39
N ASN A 150 3.44 22.92 -1.74
CA ASN A 150 2.80 24.17 -1.27
C ASN A 150 3.31 24.66 0.10
N ASP A 151 4.07 23.84 0.84
CA ASP A 151 4.68 24.21 2.13
C ASP A 151 6.18 24.54 1.96
N PRO A 152 6.57 25.81 1.71
CA PRO A 152 7.94 26.22 1.39
C PRO A 152 8.90 26.20 2.60
N ALA A 153 8.51 25.66 3.75
CA ALA A 153 9.40 25.55 4.90
C ALA A 153 10.54 24.57 4.61
N THR A 154 11.70 25.10 4.22
CA THR A 154 13.00 24.43 4.26
C THR A 154 13.10 23.55 5.49
N LEU A 155 13.32 22.25 5.30
CA LEU A 155 13.63 21.29 6.36
C LEU A 155 14.66 21.93 7.30
N SER A 156 14.25 22.35 8.49
CA SER A 156 15.20 22.86 9.47
C SER A 156 16.16 21.72 9.83
N GLN A 157 17.42 22.05 10.11
CA GLN A 157 18.44 21.08 10.55
C GLN A 157 17.96 20.19 11.70
N GLU A 158 17.06 20.70 12.56
CA GLU A 158 16.42 19.94 13.64
C GLU A 158 15.55 18.77 13.15
N ALA A 159 14.84 18.95 12.03
CA ALA A 159 14.03 17.89 11.44
C ALA A 159 14.92 16.74 10.92
N GLN A 160 16.05 17.07 10.28
CA GLN A 160 17.03 16.10 9.80
C GLN A 160 17.71 15.33 10.96
N GLN A 161 18.01 16.02 12.06
CA GLN A 161 18.56 15.37 13.25
C GLN A 161 17.55 14.46 13.96
N THR A 162 16.27 14.84 13.98
CA THR A 162 15.19 14.02 14.55
C THR A 162 14.98 12.74 13.72
N LEU A 163 15.03 12.86 12.39
CA LEU A 163 15.05 11.73 11.45
C LEU A 163 16.14 10.71 11.76
N SER A 164 17.35 11.21 11.97
CA SER A 164 18.52 10.38 12.28
C SER A 164 18.30 9.57 13.57
N ARG A 165 17.57 10.13 14.54
CA ARG A 165 17.27 9.46 15.82
C ARG A 165 16.12 8.46 15.70
N LEU A 166 15.08 8.76 14.92
CA LEU A 166 13.95 7.84 14.70
C LEU A 166 14.38 6.63 13.86
N ARG A 167 15.14 6.82 12.77
CA ARG A 167 15.71 5.72 11.97
C ARG A 167 16.65 4.83 12.79
N ARG A 168 17.47 5.40 13.69
CA ARG A 168 18.29 4.62 14.63
C ARG A 168 17.45 3.79 15.61
N ARG A 169 16.27 4.27 16.01
CA ARG A 169 15.34 3.51 16.88
C ARG A 169 14.63 2.37 16.14
N GLN A 170 14.38 2.51 14.84
CA GLN A 170 13.84 1.43 14.00
C GLN A 170 14.89 0.36 13.68
N GLY A 171 16.13 0.75 13.34
CA GLY A 171 17.24 -0.19 13.11
C GLY A 171 17.60 -1.04 14.33
N THR A 172 17.46 -0.49 15.55
CA THR A 172 17.70 -1.22 16.79
C THR A 172 16.56 -2.17 17.19
N ARG A 173 15.33 -1.97 16.69
CA ARG A 173 14.21 -2.93 16.89
C ARG A 173 14.31 -4.16 16.00
N HIS A 174 14.82 -4.04 14.76
CA HIS A 174 15.06 -5.21 13.90
C HIS A 174 16.23 -6.09 14.38
N HIS A 175 17.24 -5.51 15.04
CA HIS A 175 18.39 -6.29 15.53
C HIS A 175 18.12 -7.11 16.80
N ARG A 176 17.04 -6.83 17.54
CA ARG A 176 16.69 -7.54 18.78
C ARG A 176 15.76 -8.73 18.57
N ARG A 177 15.22 -8.92 17.36
CA ARG A 177 14.33 -10.04 17.00
C ARG A 177 15.02 -11.19 16.25
N ALA A 178 16.30 -11.06 15.92
CA ALA A 178 17.11 -12.08 15.24
C ALA A 178 18.00 -12.92 16.20
N LYS A 179 17.73 -12.88 17.51
CA LYS A 179 18.56 -13.56 18.54
C LYS A 179 17.77 -14.34 19.61
N ASN A 180 16.53 -14.73 19.34
CA ASN A 180 15.83 -15.73 20.15
C ASN A 180 15.24 -16.80 19.23
#